data_AF-A0AA36D243-F1
#
_entry.id   AF-A0AA36D243-F1
#
_cell.length_a   1.000
_cell.length_b   1.000
_cell.length_c   1.000
_cell.angle_alpha   90.00
_cell.angle_beta   90.00
_cell.angle_gamma   90.00
#
_symmetry.space_group_name_H-M   'P 1'
#
loop_
_entity.id
_entity.type
_entity.pdbx_description
1 polymer ?
#
loop_
_entity_poly.entity_id
_entity_poly.type
_entity_poly.pdbx_seq_one_letter_code
_entity_poly.pdbx_strand_id
1 'polypeptide(L)'
;MWLGWEASTLFFTPDVRSCDLWRIGEICFINNDAFRSVMVDLSVDNELSYTKSAYIRDLVKADETGKLRRFLMGFRFWALNAGLFKQNPNEPQGHHLNSYNIYLLAVHFLISEKLIAPLRPSQTPKYVGNWRVDYEQPQVNLVGQSLYEMFRRLFTHVCRLDFSEPIVLHELMDGNANFREKNPDFAWTDIKIEDPIERSHNVAQNVSKKDFSRMRDKMVKALSAIKKHPGSFYYLCKSEEASRPASPVELPECAAKCDFELGDLSPDQFEHGIMRILTEVLQMDPDDQPAKRHRGAVHVDLSLGRFLVKQRQWLKRRDHMVAIRKEHRDNGQPLPSGYQMQREITRRISRAEGQRAGFWVSISGKFHGGKAYLFFNRDGDAGQGFVKEDIPFLAQFLQHSLPKLMAEVRADEAAPEPMEE
;
A
#
# COMPACT_ATOMS: atom_id res chain seq x y z
N MET A 1 13.92 -3.79 -33.34
CA MET A 1 12.49 -4.15 -33.26
C MET A 1 11.77 -3.00 -32.57
N TRP A 2 11.59 -1.91 -33.30
CA TRP A 2 11.03 -0.64 -32.85
C TRP A 2 10.12 -0.22 -33.99
N LEU A 3 8.80 -0.35 -33.82
CA LEU A 3 7.72 0.26 -34.58
C LEU A 3 6.41 -0.36 -34.09
N GLY A 4 5.42 0.47 -33.86
CA GLY A 4 4.13 0.11 -33.28
C GLY A 4 4.06 0.56 -31.83
N TRP A 5 3.12 1.46 -31.55
CA TRP A 5 2.43 1.72 -30.26
C TRP A 5 1.79 3.13 -30.25
N GLU A 6 1.38 3.63 -31.42
CA GLU A 6 0.43 4.77 -31.53
C GLU A 6 -1.04 4.34 -31.32
N ALA A 7 -1.31 3.05 -31.09
CA ALA A 7 -2.66 2.49 -31.18
C ALA A 7 -3.50 2.52 -29.89
N SER A 8 -3.24 3.42 -28.93
CA SER A 8 -4.16 3.57 -27.77
C SER A 8 -4.97 4.85 -27.78
N THR A 9 -4.69 5.79 -28.68
CA THR A 9 -5.55 6.97 -28.93
C THR A 9 -5.13 7.61 -30.25
N LEU A 10 -5.80 7.23 -31.33
CA LEU A 10 -5.73 7.97 -32.59
C LEU A 10 -6.55 9.25 -32.41
N PHE A 11 -5.87 10.41 -32.39
CA PHE A 11 -6.51 11.71 -32.45
C PHE A 11 -6.28 12.30 -33.84
N PHE A 12 -7.37 12.53 -34.57
CA PHE A 12 -7.35 13.20 -35.86
C PHE A 12 -7.31 14.72 -35.66
N THR A 13 -6.35 15.40 -36.27
CA THR A 13 -6.36 16.87 -36.40
C THR A 13 -6.86 17.23 -37.80
N PRO A 14 -7.84 18.14 -37.96
CA PRO A 14 -8.15 18.68 -39.26
C PRO A 14 -7.13 19.79 -39.57
N ASP A 15 -6.29 19.58 -40.58
CA ASP A 15 -5.69 20.70 -41.31
C ASP A 15 -6.12 20.57 -42.77
N VAL A 16 -6.83 21.60 -43.23
CA VAL A 16 -7.69 21.59 -44.42
C VAL A 16 -6.93 22.22 -45.56
N ARG A 17 -6.72 21.51 -46.68
CA ARG A 17 -6.83 22.09 -48.04
C ARG A 17 -7.34 21.06 -49.05
N SER A 18 -8.39 21.49 -49.76
CA SER A 18 -9.02 20.94 -50.96
C SER A 18 -9.60 19.52 -50.88
N CYS A 19 -10.90 19.43 -50.59
CA CYS A 19 -11.92 19.06 -51.58
C CYS A 19 -13.28 18.97 -50.88
N ASP A 20 -14.29 19.58 -51.51
CA ASP A 20 -15.68 19.53 -51.11
C ASP A 20 -16.17 18.09 -50.91
N LEU A 21 -16.54 17.73 -49.67
CA LEU A 21 -17.42 16.61 -49.35
C LEU A 21 -17.75 16.62 -47.85
N TRP A 22 -18.96 17.07 -47.51
CA TRP A 22 -19.59 16.71 -46.24
C TRP A 22 -19.93 15.21 -46.29
N ARG A 23 -19.05 14.36 -45.75
CA ARG A 23 -19.36 12.97 -45.38
C ARG A 23 -18.63 12.65 -44.09
N ILE A 24 -19.37 12.10 -43.13
CA ILE A 24 -18.85 11.43 -41.93
C ILE A 24 -17.75 10.46 -42.42
N GLY A 25 -16.50 10.81 -42.12
CA GLY A 25 -15.32 10.26 -42.80
C GLY A 25 -15.26 8.75 -42.74
N GLU A 26 -15.01 8.14 -43.89
CA GLU A 26 -14.67 6.74 -44.05
C GLU A 26 -13.50 6.37 -43.13
N ILE A 27 -13.74 5.43 -42.22
CA ILE A 27 -12.66 4.74 -41.51
C ILE A 27 -11.98 3.85 -42.56
N CYS A 28 -10.89 4.34 -43.15
CA CYS A 28 -10.04 3.50 -43.98
C CYS A 28 -9.30 2.47 -43.11
N PHE A 29 -9.87 1.27 -43.00
CA PHE A 29 -9.08 0.11 -42.59
C PHE A 29 -8.13 -0.22 -43.75
N ILE A 30 -6.85 0.13 -43.60
CA ILE A 30 -5.82 -0.44 -44.47
C ILE A 30 -5.80 -1.93 -44.15
N ASN A 31 -6.36 -2.74 -45.05
CA ASN A 31 -6.41 -4.19 -44.95
C ASN A 31 -4.98 -4.73 -45.11
N ASN A 32 -4.25 -4.73 -44.01
CA ASN A 32 -2.95 -5.35 -43.91
C ASN A 32 -3.17 -6.53 -42.96
N ASP A 33 -3.10 -7.76 -43.49
CA ASP A 33 -3.36 -9.03 -42.78
C ASP A 33 -2.50 -9.25 -41.50
N ALA A 34 -1.63 -8.29 -41.18
CA ALA A 34 -0.82 -8.24 -39.97
C ALA A 34 -1.46 -7.48 -38.78
N PHE A 35 -2.61 -6.82 -38.95
CA PHE A 35 -3.25 -6.10 -37.84
C PHE A 35 -4.04 -7.06 -36.94
N ARG A 36 -3.45 -7.35 -35.77
CA ARG A 36 -4.18 -7.82 -34.59
C ARG A 36 -5.40 -6.91 -34.36
N SER A 37 -6.53 -7.51 -34.00
CA SER A 37 -7.75 -6.81 -33.60
C SER A 37 -7.45 -5.62 -32.68
N VAL A 38 -7.73 -4.39 -33.13
CA VAL A 38 -7.59 -3.18 -32.32
C VAL A 38 -8.93 -2.92 -31.63
N MET A 39 -8.91 -2.89 -30.30
CA MET A 39 -10.07 -2.46 -29.52
C MET A 39 -10.16 -0.93 -29.57
N VAL A 40 -11.35 -0.40 -29.87
CA VAL A 40 -11.60 1.03 -29.98
C VAL A 40 -12.80 1.39 -29.10
N ASP A 41 -12.60 2.37 -28.22
CA ASP A 41 -13.68 3.00 -27.48
C ASP A 41 -14.11 4.27 -28.22
N LEU A 42 -15.38 4.32 -28.62
CA LEU A 42 -15.97 5.49 -29.29
C LEU A 42 -16.86 6.24 -28.30
N SER A 43 -16.50 7.49 -28.02
CA SER A 43 -17.30 8.41 -27.22
C SER A 43 -17.80 9.56 -28.08
N VAL A 44 -19.08 9.91 -27.94
CA VAL A 44 -19.71 11.06 -28.61
C VAL A 44 -19.66 12.27 -27.67
N ASP A 45 -19.38 13.45 -28.20
CA ASP A 45 -19.40 14.75 -27.50
C ASP A 45 -18.54 14.85 -26.22
N ASN A 46 -17.42 14.12 -26.18
CA ASN A 46 -16.53 14.07 -25.01
C ASN A 46 -15.34 15.06 -25.11
N GLU A 47 -15.65 16.33 -25.35
CA GLU A 47 -14.65 17.39 -25.56
C GLU A 47 -13.77 17.63 -24.31
N LEU A 48 -14.31 17.38 -23.10
CA LEU A 48 -13.54 17.43 -21.86
C LEU A 48 -12.41 16.39 -21.83
N SER A 49 -12.69 15.13 -22.21
CA SER A 49 -11.64 14.10 -22.25
C SER A 49 -10.60 14.38 -23.33
N TYR A 50 -11.01 14.95 -24.46
CA TYR A 50 -10.09 15.46 -25.47
C TYR A 50 -9.17 16.53 -24.90
N THR A 51 -9.73 17.52 -24.19
CA THR A 51 -8.97 18.61 -23.56
C THR A 51 -7.97 18.09 -22.52
N LYS A 52 -8.40 17.17 -21.65
CA LYS A 52 -7.53 16.53 -20.64
C LYS A 52 -6.35 15.80 -21.30
N SER A 53 -6.60 15.11 -22.40
CA SER A 53 -5.56 14.44 -23.20
C SER A 53 -4.64 15.44 -23.91
N ALA A 54 -5.21 16.52 -24.45
CA ALA A 54 -4.49 17.61 -25.07
C ALA A 54 -3.53 18.29 -24.09
N TYR A 55 -3.94 18.49 -22.82
CA TYR A 55 -3.07 19.06 -21.79
C TYR A 55 -1.78 18.25 -21.59
N ILE A 56 -1.88 16.92 -21.41
CA ILE A 56 -0.70 16.07 -21.27
C ILE A 56 0.16 16.08 -22.53
N ARG A 57 -0.47 16.10 -23.72
CA ARG A 57 0.24 16.20 -25.00
C ARG A 57 1.01 17.52 -25.12
N ASP A 58 0.38 18.63 -24.75
CA ASP A 58 0.93 19.97 -24.93
C ASP A 58 2.04 20.24 -23.90
N LEU A 59 1.91 19.70 -22.67
CA LEU A 59 3.01 19.58 -21.70
C LEU A 59 4.23 18.87 -22.30
N VAL A 60 4.02 17.70 -22.93
CA VAL A 60 5.10 16.93 -23.55
C VAL A 60 5.74 17.67 -24.72
N LYS A 61 4.94 18.36 -25.55
CA LYS A 61 5.43 19.17 -26.67
C LYS A 61 6.25 20.38 -26.21
N ALA A 62 5.95 20.91 -25.02
CA ALA A 62 6.70 22.03 -24.44
C ALA A 62 8.10 21.64 -23.93
N ASP A 63 8.45 20.35 -23.85
CA ASP A 63 9.81 19.91 -23.53
C ASP A 63 10.60 19.54 -24.79
N GLU A 64 11.43 20.47 -25.25
CA GLU A 64 12.31 20.27 -26.42
C GLU A 64 13.36 19.17 -26.19
N THR A 65 13.69 18.83 -24.94
CA THR A 65 14.67 17.77 -24.65
C THR A 65 14.12 16.36 -24.86
N GLY A 66 12.78 16.22 -24.93
CA GLY A 66 12.07 14.95 -25.02
C GLY A 66 12.17 14.06 -23.77
N LYS A 67 12.77 14.55 -22.67
CA LYS A 67 12.92 13.81 -21.41
C LYS A 67 11.60 13.64 -20.68
N LEU A 68 10.71 14.62 -20.74
CA LEU A 68 9.39 14.57 -20.13
C LEU A 68 8.57 13.41 -20.68
N ARG A 69 8.55 13.25 -22.02
CA ARG A 69 7.92 12.09 -22.66
C ARG A 69 8.49 10.78 -22.15
N ARG A 70 9.82 10.65 -22.12
CA ARG A 70 10.52 9.44 -21.66
C ARG A 70 10.26 9.16 -20.19
N PHE A 71 10.17 10.20 -19.37
CA PHE A 71 9.89 10.12 -17.94
C PHE A 71 8.45 9.65 -17.68
N LEU A 72 7.45 10.29 -18.30
CA LEU A 72 6.04 9.90 -18.16
C LEU A 72 5.80 8.48 -18.66
N MET A 73 6.34 8.13 -19.84
CA MET A 73 6.24 6.78 -20.38
C MET A 73 6.96 5.75 -19.51
N GLY A 74 8.17 6.07 -19.04
CA GLY A 74 8.90 5.20 -18.12
C GLY A 74 8.13 4.99 -16.81
N PHE A 75 7.47 6.03 -16.28
CA PHE A 75 6.67 5.89 -15.07
C PHE A 75 5.45 4.99 -15.30
N ARG A 76 4.78 5.13 -16.44
CA ARG A 76 3.69 4.26 -16.85
C ARG A 76 4.15 2.80 -17.02
N PHE A 77 5.27 2.56 -17.68
CA PHE A 77 5.83 1.21 -17.85
C PHE A 77 6.20 0.58 -16.51
N TRP A 78 6.83 1.37 -15.63
CA TRP A 78 7.10 0.94 -14.27
C TRP A 78 5.81 0.57 -13.54
N ALA A 79 4.77 1.42 -13.58
CA ALA A 79 3.49 1.17 -12.91
C ALA A 79 2.77 -0.07 -13.45
N LEU A 80 2.82 -0.28 -14.77
CA LEU A 80 2.30 -1.48 -15.43
C LEU A 80 3.01 -2.73 -14.92
N ASN A 81 4.34 -2.74 -14.95
CA ASN A 81 5.14 -3.87 -14.52
C ASN A 81 5.07 -4.09 -13.00
N ALA A 82 4.84 -3.03 -12.24
CA ALA A 82 4.51 -3.08 -10.83
C ALA A 82 3.07 -3.55 -10.58
N GLY A 83 2.29 -3.93 -11.59
CA GLY A 83 0.93 -4.47 -11.41
C GLY A 83 -0.01 -3.50 -10.70
N LEU A 84 0.13 -2.20 -10.95
CA LEU A 84 -0.72 -1.16 -10.34
C LEU A 84 -2.02 -0.91 -11.12
N PHE A 85 -2.05 -1.31 -12.39
CA PHE A 85 -3.22 -1.21 -13.26
C PHE A 85 -4.10 -2.47 -13.15
N LYS A 86 -5.38 -2.33 -13.50
CA LYS A 86 -6.32 -3.46 -13.60
C LYS A 86 -5.78 -4.50 -14.58
N GLN A 87 -5.68 -5.76 -14.15
CA GLN A 87 -5.11 -6.84 -14.96
C GLN A 87 -6.18 -7.62 -15.72
N ASN A 88 -7.43 -7.65 -15.23
CA ASN A 88 -8.51 -8.42 -15.83
C ASN A 88 -9.73 -7.55 -16.15
N PRO A 89 -10.22 -7.51 -17.41
CA PRO A 89 -11.44 -6.76 -17.77
C PRO A 89 -12.66 -7.16 -16.93
N ASN A 90 -12.76 -8.44 -16.57
CA ASN A 90 -13.91 -9.04 -15.89
C ASN A 90 -13.90 -8.87 -14.36
N GLU A 91 -12.82 -8.35 -13.78
CA GLU A 91 -12.88 -7.94 -12.37
C GLU A 91 -13.94 -6.84 -12.23
N PRO A 92 -14.73 -6.83 -11.14
CA PRO A 92 -15.66 -5.73 -10.86
C PRO A 92 -14.95 -4.38 -11.03
N GLN A 93 -15.68 -3.31 -11.39
CA GLN A 93 -15.15 -1.94 -11.35
C GLN A 93 -14.72 -1.63 -9.92
N GLY A 94 -13.49 -2.02 -9.59
CA GLY A 94 -12.88 -1.94 -8.29
C GLY A 94 -11.60 -1.13 -8.39
N HIS A 95 -11.34 -0.44 -7.28
CA HIS A 95 -10.16 0.29 -6.86
C HIS A 95 -8.83 -0.08 -7.58
N HIS A 96 -8.56 0.57 -8.72
CA HIS A 96 -7.26 0.50 -9.39
C HIS A 96 -6.82 1.87 -9.85
N LEU A 97 -5.51 2.09 -9.83
CA LEU A 97 -4.91 3.24 -10.49
C LEU A 97 -5.10 3.09 -12.00
N ASN A 98 -5.34 4.20 -12.68
CA ASN A 98 -5.27 4.27 -14.14
C ASN A 98 -4.03 5.06 -14.59
N SER A 99 -3.74 5.03 -15.89
CA SER A 99 -2.56 5.74 -16.42
C SER A 99 -2.66 7.26 -16.22
N TYR A 100 -3.87 7.82 -16.18
CA TYR A 100 -4.08 9.25 -15.95
C TYR A 100 -3.69 9.65 -14.52
N ASN A 101 -4.05 8.86 -13.49
CA ASN A 101 -3.61 9.09 -12.10
C ASN A 101 -2.08 9.12 -12.00
N ILE A 102 -1.40 8.17 -12.66
CA ILE A 102 0.06 8.08 -12.70
C ILE A 102 0.68 9.33 -13.34
N TYR A 103 0.12 9.80 -14.46
CA TYR A 103 0.60 11.03 -15.08
C TYR A 103 0.39 12.26 -14.20
N LEU A 104 -0.78 12.41 -13.58
CA LEU A 104 -1.06 13.57 -12.73
C LEU A 104 -0.19 13.59 -11.46
N LEU A 105 0.16 12.43 -10.89
CA LEU A 105 1.15 12.34 -9.81
C LEU A 105 2.55 12.80 -10.27
N ALA A 106 2.95 12.45 -11.48
CA ALA A 106 4.21 12.91 -12.04
C ALA A 106 4.21 14.41 -12.34
N VAL A 107 3.10 14.95 -12.86
CA VAL A 107 2.91 16.38 -13.10
C VAL A 107 2.99 17.13 -11.76
N HIS A 108 2.28 16.69 -10.74
CA HIS A 108 2.36 17.28 -9.40
C HIS A 108 3.79 17.30 -8.85
N PHE A 109 4.53 16.19 -8.99
CA PHE A 109 5.95 16.14 -8.64
C PHE A 109 6.77 17.19 -9.40
N LEU A 110 6.62 17.29 -10.72
CA LEU A 110 7.36 18.24 -11.54
C LEU A 110 7.05 19.70 -11.15
N ILE A 111 5.78 20.00 -10.80
CA ILE A 111 5.38 21.31 -10.27
C ILE A 111 6.06 21.58 -8.93
N SER A 112 6.02 20.61 -8.01
CA SER A 112 6.63 20.77 -6.68
C SER A 112 8.14 20.99 -6.71
N GLU A 113 8.82 20.42 -7.72
CA GLU A 113 10.26 20.59 -7.95
C GLU A 113 10.57 21.80 -8.85
N LYS A 114 9.56 22.61 -9.21
CA LYS A 114 9.67 23.78 -10.10
C LYS A 114 10.28 23.44 -11.47
N LEU A 115 10.09 22.21 -11.93
CA LEU A 115 10.53 21.74 -13.24
C LEU A 115 9.51 22.05 -14.35
N ILE A 116 8.24 22.22 -13.98
CA ILE A 116 7.19 22.78 -14.83
C ILE A 116 6.40 23.82 -14.03
N ALA A 117 5.78 24.77 -14.73
CA ALA A 117 4.88 25.73 -14.10
C ALA A 117 3.56 25.04 -13.68
N PRO A 118 2.92 25.48 -12.58
CA PRO A 118 1.54 25.09 -12.30
C PRO A 118 0.60 25.50 -13.44
N LEU A 119 -0.55 24.82 -13.55
CA LEU A 119 -1.54 25.18 -14.56
C LEU A 119 -2.08 26.59 -14.30
N ARG A 120 -2.07 27.43 -15.34
CA ARG A 120 -2.64 28.78 -15.33
C ARG A 120 -3.61 28.93 -16.48
N PRO A 121 -4.77 29.59 -16.28
CA PRO A 121 -5.67 29.91 -17.38
C PRO A 121 -5.00 30.84 -18.39
N SER A 122 -5.37 30.73 -19.67
CA SER A 122 -4.86 31.65 -20.69
C SER A 122 -5.49 33.04 -20.59
N GLN A 123 -4.96 34.00 -21.35
CA GLN A 123 -5.58 35.33 -21.45
C GLN A 123 -6.93 35.31 -22.19
N THR A 124 -7.20 34.28 -22.99
CA THR A 124 -8.43 34.15 -23.79
C THR A 124 -9.27 32.98 -23.29
N PRO A 125 -10.29 33.23 -22.45
CA PRO A 125 -11.12 32.18 -21.89
C PRO A 125 -11.78 31.31 -22.96
N LYS A 126 -11.73 29.98 -22.79
CA LYS A 126 -12.51 29.01 -23.56
C LYS A 126 -13.22 28.07 -22.60
N TYR A 127 -14.43 27.68 -22.95
CA TYR A 127 -15.29 26.87 -22.09
C TYR A 127 -15.83 25.66 -22.84
N VAL A 128 -15.95 24.55 -22.11
CA VAL A 128 -16.68 23.34 -22.51
C VAL A 128 -17.67 23.05 -21.41
N GLY A 129 -18.96 23.28 -21.69
CA GLY A 129 -19.99 23.38 -20.65
C GLY A 129 -19.64 24.50 -19.66
N ASN A 130 -19.58 24.15 -18.37
CA ASN A 130 -19.25 25.10 -17.30
C ASN A 130 -17.75 25.13 -16.94
N TRP A 131 -16.93 24.35 -17.64
CA TRP A 131 -15.51 24.21 -17.34
C TRP A 131 -14.67 25.10 -18.24
N ARG A 132 -13.79 25.89 -17.62
CA ARG A 132 -12.79 26.66 -18.34
C ARG A 132 -11.65 25.73 -18.78
N VAL A 133 -11.43 25.62 -20.08
CA VAL A 133 -10.55 24.61 -20.68
C VAL A 133 -9.26 25.20 -21.28
N ASP A 134 -9.14 26.52 -21.35
CA ASP A 134 -7.94 27.18 -21.82
C ASP A 134 -6.87 27.27 -20.73
N TYR A 135 -5.61 27.08 -21.13
CA TYR A 135 -4.45 27.16 -20.25
C TYR A 135 -3.24 27.69 -21.01
N GLU A 136 -2.31 28.29 -20.26
CA GLU A 136 -0.98 28.63 -20.76
C GLU A 136 -0.06 27.45 -20.54
N GLN A 137 0.75 27.12 -21.55
CA GLN A 137 1.77 26.09 -21.45
C GLN A 137 3.15 26.69 -21.72
N PRO A 138 3.87 27.14 -20.67
CA PRO A 138 5.24 27.61 -20.80
C PRO A 138 6.17 26.51 -21.31
N GLN A 139 7.28 26.92 -21.92
CA GLN A 139 8.37 26.03 -22.30
C GLN A 139 8.95 25.31 -21.08
N VAL A 140 9.20 24.01 -21.21
CA VAL A 140 9.73 23.15 -20.17
C VAL A 140 11.20 22.88 -20.44
N ASN A 141 12.07 23.27 -19.51
CA ASN A 141 13.50 23.06 -19.64
C ASN A 141 14.00 21.97 -18.68
N LEU A 142 14.23 20.78 -19.22
CA LEU A 142 14.83 19.65 -18.49
C LEU A 142 16.31 19.43 -18.83
N VAL A 143 17.00 20.46 -19.35
CA VAL A 143 18.46 20.43 -19.53
C VAL A 143 19.12 20.22 -18.16
N GLY A 144 20.13 19.34 -18.10
CA GLY A 144 20.78 18.95 -16.84
C GLY A 144 20.02 17.92 -15.98
N GLN A 145 18.71 17.69 -16.20
CA GLN A 145 17.99 16.64 -15.48
C GLN A 145 18.33 15.25 -16.06
N SER A 146 18.61 14.28 -15.19
CA SER A 146 18.74 12.88 -15.57
C SER A 146 17.45 12.13 -15.26
N LEU A 147 17.03 11.21 -16.14
CA LEU A 147 15.83 10.38 -15.89
C LEU A 147 15.95 9.59 -14.59
N TYR A 148 17.16 9.09 -14.29
CA TYR A 148 17.47 8.41 -13.04
C TYR A 148 17.12 9.26 -11.81
N GLU A 149 17.60 10.50 -11.76
CA GLU A 149 17.37 11.38 -10.62
C GLU A 149 15.90 11.82 -10.54
N MET A 150 15.25 12.05 -11.68
CA MET A 150 13.82 12.33 -11.74
C MET A 150 12.99 11.19 -11.16
N PHE A 151 13.26 9.93 -11.53
CA PHE A 151 12.55 8.77 -10.94
C PHE A 151 12.81 8.62 -9.46
N ARG A 152 14.07 8.80 -9.02
CA ARG A 152 14.43 8.72 -7.60
C ARG A 152 13.69 9.77 -6.77
N ARG A 153 13.66 11.02 -7.24
CA ARG A 153 12.97 12.14 -6.58
C ARG A 153 11.46 11.95 -6.62
N LEU A 154 10.88 11.57 -7.76
CA LEU A 154 9.46 11.25 -7.89
C LEU A 154 9.03 10.20 -6.86
N PHE A 155 9.73 9.08 -6.77
CA PHE A 155 9.35 8.00 -5.85
C PHE A 155 9.50 8.44 -4.40
N THR A 156 10.56 9.20 -4.10
CA THR A 156 10.74 9.79 -2.76
C THR A 156 9.61 10.76 -2.41
N HIS A 157 9.21 11.61 -3.37
CA HIS A 157 8.13 12.58 -3.24
C HIS A 157 6.80 11.88 -2.94
N VAL A 158 6.38 10.94 -3.80
CA VAL A 158 5.10 10.23 -3.66
C VAL A 158 5.04 9.40 -2.36
N CYS A 159 6.15 8.84 -1.91
CA CYS A 159 6.22 8.13 -0.62
C CYS A 159 6.03 9.06 0.59
N ARG A 160 6.35 10.36 0.45
CA ARG A 160 6.28 11.36 1.52
C ARG A 160 5.00 12.19 1.51
N LEU A 161 4.18 12.11 0.44
CA LEU A 161 2.94 12.87 0.37
C LEU A 161 2.04 12.59 1.58
N ASP A 162 1.30 13.57 2.04
CA ASP A 162 0.15 13.31 2.89
C ASP A 162 -1.11 13.28 2.00
N PHE A 163 -1.76 12.12 1.89
CA PHE A 163 -2.99 11.99 1.10
C PHE A 163 -4.24 12.42 1.88
N SER A 164 -4.09 12.83 3.14
CA SER A 164 -5.12 13.60 3.84
C SER A 164 -5.39 14.93 3.11
N GLU A 165 -4.36 15.49 2.47
CA GLU A 165 -4.40 16.71 1.67
C GLU A 165 -4.65 16.43 0.18
N PRO A 166 -5.30 17.36 -0.54
CA PRO A 166 -5.47 17.25 -1.98
C PRO A 166 -4.16 17.46 -2.73
N ILE A 167 -3.95 16.64 -3.76
CA ILE A 167 -2.93 16.87 -4.78
C ILE A 167 -3.51 17.85 -5.79
N VAL A 168 -3.01 19.08 -5.75
CA VAL A 168 -3.48 20.20 -6.58
C VAL A 168 -2.45 20.51 -7.67
N LEU A 169 -2.93 20.78 -8.88
CA LEU A 169 -2.10 21.03 -10.08
C LEU A 169 -2.12 22.49 -10.52
N HIS A 170 -3.09 23.25 -10.04
CA HIS A 170 -3.20 24.69 -10.27
C HIS A 170 -2.32 25.48 -9.31
N GLU A 171 -1.98 26.70 -9.70
CA GLU A 171 -1.40 27.66 -8.78
C GLU A 171 -2.43 28.07 -7.72
N LEU A 172 -2.14 27.78 -6.46
CA LEU A 172 -2.90 28.26 -5.31
C LEU A 172 -2.17 29.45 -4.70
N MET A 173 -2.74 30.65 -4.84
CA MET A 173 -2.21 31.88 -4.24
C MET A 173 -2.08 31.77 -2.70
N ASP A 174 -2.93 30.96 -2.04
CA ASP A 174 -3.07 30.89 -0.58
C ASP A 174 -2.97 29.46 0.00
N GLY A 175 -2.46 28.50 -0.78
CA GLY A 175 -2.36 27.09 -0.35
C GLY A 175 -3.68 26.31 -0.34
N ASN A 176 -3.63 25.05 0.16
CA ASN A 176 -4.70 24.04 0.02
C ASN A 176 -6.00 24.35 0.78
N ALA A 177 -5.96 25.17 1.84
CA ALA A 177 -7.16 25.53 2.60
C ALA A 177 -8.24 26.18 1.71
N ASN A 178 -7.81 27.02 0.75
CA ASN A 178 -8.70 27.67 -0.20
C ASN A 178 -9.21 26.73 -1.30
N PHE A 179 -8.62 25.54 -1.47
CA PHE A 179 -9.08 24.58 -2.45
C PHE A 179 -10.44 24.00 -2.08
N ARG A 180 -10.66 23.69 -0.80
CA ARG A 180 -11.91 23.08 -0.32
C ARG A 180 -13.10 24.02 -0.40
N GLU A 181 -12.90 25.28 -0.06
CA GLU A 181 -13.94 26.30 -0.17
C GLU A 181 -14.31 26.60 -1.63
N LYS A 182 -13.31 26.61 -2.53
CA LYS A 182 -13.51 26.89 -3.96
C LYS A 182 -14.06 25.72 -4.75
N ASN A 183 -14.04 24.49 -4.21
CA ASN A 183 -14.51 23.28 -4.90
C ASN A 183 -15.40 22.44 -3.97
N PRO A 184 -16.60 22.93 -3.61
CA PRO A 184 -17.50 22.24 -2.69
C PRO A 184 -17.98 20.87 -3.22
N ASP A 185 -18.10 20.74 -4.55
CA ASP A 185 -18.55 19.52 -5.21
C ASP A 185 -17.42 18.48 -5.40
N PHE A 186 -16.21 18.78 -4.93
CA PHE A 186 -15.08 17.86 -5.05
C PHE A 186 -15.32 16.58 -4.24
N ALA A 187 -15.13 15.41 -4.85
CA ALA A 187 -15.32 14.15 -4.15
C ALA A 187 -14.17 13.89 -3.16
N TRP A 188 -14.44 14.13 -1.87
CA TRP A 188 -13.51 13.94 -0.75
C TRP A 188 -13.40 12.47 -0.32
N THR A 189 -12.81 11.65 -1.17
CA THR A 189 -12.55 10.24 -0.88
C THR A 189 -11.24 10.05 -0.12
N ASP A 190 -10.78 8.82 0.03
CA ASP A 190 -9.52 8.50 0.69
C ASP A 190 -8.29 9.17 0.05
N ILE A 191 -8.32 9.36 -1.27
CA ILE A 191 -7.23 9.94 -2.04
C ILE A 191 -7.81 11.00 -2.96
N LYS A 192 -7.21 12.18 -2.95
CA LYS A 192 -7.70 13.37 -3.66
C LYS A 192 -6.67 13.81 -4.68
N ILE A 193 -6.95 13.60 -5.97
CA ILE A 193 -6.14 14.14 -7.06
C ILE A 193 -7.05 15.03 -7.89
N GLU A 194 -6.71 16.32 -7.96
CA GLU A 194 -7.42 17.30 -8.78
C GLU A 194 -7.29 16.94 -10.28
N ASP A 195 -8.42 16.97 -11.00
CA ASP A 195 -8.38 17.03 -12.45
C ASP A 195 -7.98 18.46 -12.90
N PRO A 196 -6.96 18.62 -13.76
CA PRO A 196 -6.49 19.94 -14.18
C PRO A 196 -7.51 20.74 -15.00
N ILE A 197 -8.53 20.11 -15.59
CA ILE A 197 -9.56 20.80 -16.39
C ILE A 197 -10.88 20.86 -15.62
N GLU A 198 -11.28 19.74 -15.02
CA GLU A 198 -12.56 19.59 -14.34
C GLU A 198 -12.37 19.63 -12.83
N ARG A 199 -12.18 20.82 -12.26
CA ARG A 199 -11.65 20.98 -10.89
C ARG A 199 -12.51 20.39 -9.76
N SER A 200 -13.81 20.17 -9.98
CA SER A 200 -14.65 19.41 -9.02
C SER A 200 -14.48 17.90 -9.13
N HIS A 201 -13.78 17.41 -10.13
CA HIS A 201 -13.58 15.98 -10.32
C HIS A 201 -12.32 15.48 -9.61
N ASN A 202 -12.51 14.54 -8.69
CA ASN A 202 -11.42 13.76 -8.14
C ASN A 202 -11.14 12.55 -9.04
N VAL A 203 -10.06 12.61 -9.82
CA VAL A 203 -9.68 11.53 -10.75
C VAL A 203 -9.34 10.22 -10.03
N ALA A 204 -9.10 10.28 -8.72
CA ALA A 204 -8.77 9.16 -7.86
C ALA A 204 -9.95 8.72 -6.97
N GLN A 205 -11.18 9.19 -7.23
CA GLN A 205 -12.36 8.87 -6.40
C GLN A 205 -12.59 7.36 -6.20
N ASN A 206 -12.25 6.56 -7.21
CA ASN A 206 -12.41 5.11 -7.15
C ASN A 206 -11.20 4.39 -6.53
N VAL A 207 -10.09 5.08 -6.28
CA VAL A 207 -8.85 4.45 -5.80
C VAL A 207 -8.85 4.38 -4.28
N SER A 208 -8.56 3.19 -3.73
CA SER A 208 -8.56 2.99 -2.28
C SER A 208 -7.21 3.38 -1.65
N LYS A 209 -7.20 3.58 -0.32
CA LYS A 209 -5.93 3.67 0.44
C LYS A 209 -5.03 2.47 0.20
N LYS A 210 -5.61 1.26 0.08
CA LYS A 210 -4.86 0.02 -0.14
C LYS A 210 -4.05 0.06 -1.43
N ASP A 211 -4.60 0.61 -2.52
CA ASP A 211 -3.90 0.71 -3.80
C ASP A 211 -2.74 1.69 -3.75
N PHE A 212 -2.91 2.82 -3.07
CA PHE A 212 -1.85 3.79 -2.86
C PHE A 212 -0.76 3.29 -1.92
N SER A 213 -1.12 2.61 -0.82
CA SER A 213 -0.16 1.92 0.03
C SER A 213 0.64 0.90 -0.78
N ARG A 214 -0.02 0.08 -1.61
CA ARG A 214 0.66 -0.85 -2.51
C ARG A 214 1.60 -0.14 -3.49
N MET A 215 1.18 0.98 -4.08
CA MET A 215 2.04 1.78 -4.96
C MET A 215 3.27 2.30 -4.20
N ARG A 216 3.11 2.83 -2.99
CA ARG A 216 4.23 3.28 -2.15
C ARG A 216 5.19 2.15 -1.82
N ASP A 217 4.68 0.99 -1.43
CA ASP A 217 5.52 -0.18 -1.14
C ASP A 217 6.38 -0.55 -2.37
N LYS A 218 5.75 -0.57 -3.56
CA LYS A 218 6.46 -0.83 -4.82
C LYS A 218 7.47 0.28 -5.16
N MET A 219 7.16 1.55 -4.89
CA MET A 219 8.11 2.66 -5.05
C MET A 219 9.30 2.58 -4.10
N VAL A 220 9.09 2.21 -2.82
CA VAL A 220 10.16 2.01 -1.83
C VAL A 220 11.09 0.88 -2.27
N LYS A 221 10.53 -0.23 -2.76
CA LYS A 221 11.32 -1.33 -3.34
C LYS A 221 12.12 -0.85 -4.56
N ALA A 222 11.48 -0.10 -5.46
CA ALA A 222 12.15 0.45 -6.63
C ALA A 222 13.26 1.45 -6.26
N LEU A 223 13.10 2.26 -5.22
CA LEU A 223 14.15 3.13 -4.67
C LEU A 223 15.37 2.33 -4.18
N SER A 224 15.15 1.16 -3.58
CA SER A 224 16.23 0.24 -3.20
C SER A 224 16.97 -0.29 -4.43
N ALA A 225 16.25 -0.65 -5.49
CA ALA A 225 16.83 -1.11 -6.75
C ALA A 225 17.63 0.00 -7.46
N ILE A 226 17.11 1.22 -7.53
CA ILE A 226 17.78 2.43 -8.04
C ILE A 226 19.13 2.63 -7.35
N LYS A 227 19.18 2.50 -6.02
CA LYS A 227 20.41 2.68 -5.25
C LYS A 227 21.47 1.63 -5.55
N LYS A 228 21.06 0.37 -5.79
CA LYS A 228 21.98 -0.73 -6.11
C LYS A 228 22.45 -0.72 -7.56
N HIS A 229 21.60 -0.28 -8.48
CA HIS A 229 21.87 -0.25 -9.91
C HIS A 229 21.56 1.13 -10.49
N PRO A 230 22.41 2.14 -10.20
CA PRO A 230 22.18 3.50 -10.69
C PRO A 230 22.06 3.57 -12.20
N GLY A 231 21.10 4.36 -12.70
CA GLY A 231 20.89 4.57 -14.13
C GLY A 231 20.18 3.43 -14.89
N SER A 232 19.94 2.27 -14.27
CA SER A 232 19.31 1.15 -14.96
C SER A 232 17.79 1.13 -14.80
N PHE A 233 17.08 1.53 -15.86
CA PHE A 233 15.62 1.43 -15.93
C PHE A 233 15.14 -0.04 -15.94
N TYR A 234 15.96 -0.99 -16.40
CA TYR A 234 15.63 -2.41 -16.34
C TYR A 234 15.44 -2.88 -14.89
N TYR A 235 16.36 -2.53 -13.99
CA TYR A 235 16.24 -2.91 -12.57
C TYR A 235 15.12 -2.14 -11.86
N LEU A 236 14.78 -0.94 -12.34
CA LEU A 236 13.59 -0.22 -11.88
C LEU A 236 12.30 -1.00 -12.19
N CYS A 237 12.23 -1.55 -13.40
CA CYS A 237 11.11 -2.34 -13.91
C CYS A 237 11.29 -3.85 -13.69
N LYS A 238 12.25 -4.30 -12.89
CA LYS A 238 12.37 -5.72 -12.60
C LYS A 238 11.41 -6.03 -11.46
N SER A 239 10.22 -6.53 -11.79
CA SER A 239 9.36 -7.10 -10.77
C SER A 239 9.98 -8.43 -10.33
N GLU A 240 10.19 -8.62 -9.03
CA GLU A 240 10.55 -9.95 -8.48
C GLU A 240 9.47 -11.00 -8.83
N GLU A 241 8.27 -10.56 -9.24
CA GLU A 241 7.15 -11.41 -9.68
C GLU A 241 7.39 -12.03 -11.07
N ALA A 242 8.23 -11.47 -11.94
CA ALA A 242 8.42 -11.97 -13.31
C ALA A 242 9.14 -13.34 -13.42
N SER A 243 9.63 -13.87 -12.29
CA SER A 243 10.23 -15.21 -12.17
C SER A 243 9.29 -16.27 -11.58
N ARG A 244 8.00 -15.95 -11.34
CA ARG A 244 7.00 -16.94 -10.92
C ARG A 244 5.71 -16.77 -11.74
N PRO A 245 5.13 -17.86 -12.27
CA PRO A 245 3.82 -17.79 -12.92
C PRO A 245 2.78 -17.27 -11.94
N ALA A 246 1.82 -16.50 -12.47
CA ALA A 246 0.78 -15.81 -11.75
C ALA A 246 0.14 -16.70 -10.67
N SER A 247 0.50 -16.42 -9.42
CA SER A 247 -0.33 -16.69 -8.26
C SER A 247 -0.73 -15.34 -7.67
N PRO A 248 -1.90 -15.24 -7.03
CA PRO A 248 -2.38 -14.00 -6.43
C PRO A 248 -1.27 -13.42 -5.54
N VAL A 249 -0.99 -12.13 -5.67
CA VAL A 249 0.02 -11.43 -4.88
C VAL A 249 -0.40 -11.44 -3.41
N GLU A 250 0.02 -12.47 -2.70
CA GLU A 250 0.11 -12.47 -1.25
C GLU A 250 1.22 -11.49 -0.85
N LEU A 251 0.92 -10.65 0.14
CA LEU A 251 1.94 -9.99 0.97
C LEU A 251 3.03 -11.02 1.29
N PRO A 252 4.34 -10.65 1.40
CA PRO A 252 5.40 -11.61 1.68
C PRO A 252 4.93 -12.53 2.81
N GLU A 253 4.77 -13.83 2.51
CA GLU A 253 4.02 -14.81 3.32
C GLU A 253 4.18 -14.50 4.81
N CYS A 254 3.22 -13.74 5.35
CA CYS A 254 3.10 -13.62 6.78
C CYS A 254 2.73 -15.04 7.19
N ALA A 255 3.65 -15.75 7.85
CA ALA A 255 3.47 -17.16 8.13
C ALA A 255 2.15 -17.41 8.86
N ALA A 256 1.67 -16.41 9.62
CA ALA A 256 0.26 -16.29 10.02
C ALA A 256 -0.11 -14.86 10.43
N LYS A 257 -1.41 -14.54 10.46
CA LYS A 257 -1.96 -13.24 10.87
C LYS A 257 -3.09 -13.45 11.90
N CYS A 258 -3.21 -12.51 12.85
CA CYS A 258 -4.37 -12.37 13.72
C CYS A 258 -4.98 -10.96 13.61
N ASP A 259 -6.26 -10.85 13.95
CA ASP A 259 -6.96 -9.57 14.12
C ASP A 259 -7.89 -9.57 15.34
N PHE A 260 -7.90 -8.46 16.07
CA PHE A 260 -8.58 -8.32 17.35
C PHE A 260 -9.33 -7.00 17.40
N GLU A 261 -10.57 -7.01 17.89
CA GLU A 261 -11.25 -5.78 18.31
C GLU A 261 -10.58 -5.27 19.59
N LEU A 262 -10.20 -3.98 19.62
CA LEU A 262 -9.61 -3.37 20.82
C LEU A 262 -10.65 -3.11 21.92
N GLY A 263 -11.91 -2.85 21.53
CA GLY A 263 -12.93 -2.38 22.46
C GLY A 263 -12.47 -1.08 23.15
N ASP A 264 -12.47 -1.09 24.49
CA ASP A 264 -12.06 0.05 25.32
C ASP A 264 -10.54 0.11 25.60
N LEU A 265 -9.73 -0.79 25.02
CA LEU A 265 -8.29 -0.81 25.22
C LEU A 265 -7.60 0.29 24.41
N SER A 266 -6.73 1.07 25.07
CA SER A 266 -5.78 1.91 24.34
C SER A 266 -4.71 1.06 23.64
N PRO A 267 -4.07 1.56 22.57
CA PRO A 267 -2.93 0.90 21.93
C PRO A 267 -1.82 0.50 22.91
N ASP A 268 -1.48 1.38 23.86
CA ASP A 268 -0.43 1.12 24.85
C ASP A 268 -0.83 0.02 25.84
N GLN A 269 -2.10 -0.01 26.28
CA GLN A 269 -2.63 -1.08 27.13
C GLN A 269 -2.64 -2.42 26.39
N PHE A 270 -2.97 -2.40 25.10
CA PHE A 270 -2.90 -3.58 24.26
C PHE A 270 -1.46 -4.09 24.12
N GLU A 271 -0.52 -3.21 23.82
CA GLU A 271 0.91 -3.51 23.69
C GLU A 271 1.49 -4.09 25.00
N HIS A 272 1.21 -3.47 26.13
CA HIS A 272 1.67 -3.95 27.43
C HIS A 272 1.11 -5.35 27.73
N GLY A 273 -0.20 -5.55 27.56
CA GLY A 273 -0.85 -6.82 27.83
C GLY A 273 -0.37 -7.95 26.93
N ILE A 274 -0.21 -7.69 25.62
CA ILE A 274 0.31 -8.72 24.71
C ILE A 274 1.76 -9.10 25.05
N MET A 275 2.61 -8.14 25.42
CA MET A 275 3.98 -8.42 25.84
C MET A 275 4.04 -9.31 27.07
N ARG A 276 3.22 -9.05 28.08
CA ARG A 276 3.09 -9.92 29.27
C ARG A 276 2.60 -11.31 28.90
N ILE A 277 1.64 -11.44 27.99
CA ILE A 277 1.14 -12.76 27.55
C ILE A 277 2.23 -13.54 26.82
N LEU A 278 2.97 -12.91 25.89
CA LEU A 278 4.05 -13.57 25.15
C LEU A 278 5.17 -14.06 26.10
N THR A 279 5.56 -13.25 27.08
CA THR A 279 6.68 -13.54 27.97
C THR A 279 6.30 -14.40 29.18
N GLU A 280 5.19 -14.10 29.86
CA GLU A 280 4.81 -14.79 31.11
C GLU A 280 3.92 -16.02 30.89
N VAL A 281 2.99 -15.95 29.92
CA VAL A 281 2.04 -17.03 29.63
C VAL A 281 2.58 -17.96 28.56
N LEU A 282 3.24 -17.46 27.53
CA LEU A 282 3.82 -18.29 26.47
C LEU A 282 5.31 -18.56 26.64
N GLN A 283 5.96 -17.99 27.67
CA GLN A 283 7.38 -18.20 27.97
C GLN A 283 8.28 -18.08 26.73
N MET A 284 7.96 -17.09 25.89
CA MET A 284 8.75 -16.75 24.72
C MET A 284 9.87 -15.82 25.18
N ASP A 285 11.12 -16.20 24.95
CA ASP A 285 12.24 -15.36 25.36
C ASP A 285 12.40 -14.21 24.36
N PRO A 286 12.29 -12.94 24.80
CA PRO A 286 12.55 -11.81 23.92
C PRO A 286 14.03 -11.77 23.55
N ASP A 287 14.32 -11.43 22.28
CA ASP A 287 15.65 -11.06 21.82
C ASP A 287 15.83 -9.55 22.09
N ASP A 288 16.95 -9.15 22.69
CA ASP A 288 17.29 -7.73 22.87
C ASP A 288 17.57 -7.03 21.53
N GLN A 289 17.70 -7.80 20.44
CA GLN A 289 17.80 -7.23 19.10
C GLN A 289 16.47 -6.66 18.64
N PRO A 290 16.44 -5.39 18.14
CA PRO A 290 15.22 -4.84 17.56
C PRO A 290 14.76 -5.73 16.41
N ALA A 291 13.45 -6.02 16.36
CA ALA A 291 12.87 -6.81 15.26
C ALA A 291 13.41 -6.28 13.93
N LYS A 292 13.97 -7.17 13.09
CA LYS A 292 14.42 -6.78 11.75
C LYS A 292 13.20 -6.23 11.01
N ARG A 293 13.12 -4.91 10.87
CA ARG A 293 12.09 -4.23 10.07
C ARG A 293 12.09 -4.88 8.70
N HIS A 294 11.02 -5.59 8.37
CA HIS A 294 10.87 -6.20 7.07
C HIS A 294 10.89 -5.09 6.01
N ARG A 295 11.75 -5.23 5.00
CA ARG A 295 11.88 -4.26 3.90
C ARG A 295 10.53 -4.12 3.19
N GLY A 296 9.82 -3.01 3.41
CA GLY A 296 8.54 -2.72 2.77
C GLY A 296 7.30 -2.81 3.66
N ALA A 297 7.43 -2.96 4.99
CA ALA A 297 6.30 -2.77 5.90
C ALA A 297 6.14 -1.27 6.21
N VAL A 298 5.24 -0.58 5.50
CA VAL A 298 5.06 0.89 5.60
C VAL A 298 4.09 1.32 6.72
N HIS A 299 3.43 0.38 7.41
CA HIS A 299 2.58 0.69 8.56
C HIS A 299 2.71 -0.39 9.64
N VAL A 300 3.73 -0.27 10.48
CA VAL A 300 3.86 -1.03 11.73
C VAL A 300 3.71 -0.01 12.86
N ASP A 301 2.54 0.01 13.49
CA ASP A 301 2.29 0.85 14.66
C ASP A 301 2.80 0.17 15.94
N LEU A 302 3.01 -1.16 15.87
CA LEU A 302 3.38 -2.01 17.01
C LEU A 302 4.54 -2.94 16.64
N SER A 303 5.68 -2.81 17.31
CA SER A 303 6.85 -3.67 17.07
C SER A 303 7.21 -4.44 18.34
N LEU A 304 6.55 -5.58 18.55
CA LEU A 304 6.73 -6.40 19.76
C LEU A 304 8.12 -7.05 19.86
N GLY A 305 8.85 -7.17 18.75
CA GLY A 305 10.20 -7.69 18.74
C GLY A 305 10.32 -9.09 18.14
N ARG A 306 11.49 -9.70 18.37
CA ARG A 306 11.79 -11.07 17.98
C ARG A 306 11.83 -11.93 19.23
N PHE A 307 11.28 -13.13 19.13
CA PHE A 307 11.10 -14.04 20.26
C PHE A 307 11.60 -15.44 19.93
N LEU A 308 12.28 -16.06 20.89
CA LEU A 308 12.64 -17.47 20.85
C LEU A 308 11.50 -18.29 21.45
N VAL A 309 10.91 -19.16 20.63
CA VAL A 309 9.91 -20.13 21.06
C VAL A 309 10.61 -21.46 21.30
N LYS A 310 10.76 -21.84 22.57
CA LYS A 310 11.41 -23.11 22.95
C LYS A 310 10.44 -24.30 22.95
N GLN A 311 9.15 -24.05 23.18
CA GLN A 311 8.13 -25.07 23.43
C GLN A 311 6.75 -24.65 22.90
N ARG A 312 5.88 -25.62 22.60
CA ARG A 312 4.53 -25.40 22.05
C ARG A 312 3.52 -25.15 23.17
N GLN A 313 3.68 -24.03 23.87
CA GLN A 313 2.85 -23.69 25.04
C GLN A 313 1.34 -23.57 24.75
N TRP A 314 0.95 -23.50 23.47
CA TRP A 314 -0.44 -23.48 23.01
C TRP A 314 -1.09 -24.87 22.92
N LEU A 315 -0.32 -25.96 22.96
CA LEU A 315 -0.87 -27.32 22.89
C LEU A 315 -1.19 -27.89 24.27
N LYS A 316 -2.17 -28.82 24.33
CA LYS A 316 -2.55 -29.60 25.52
C LYS A 316 -2.91 -28.79 26.79
N ARG A 317 -3.09 -27.47 26.68
CA ARG A 317 -3.43 -26.58 27.80
C ARG A 317 -4.68 -27.04 28.56
N ARG A 318 -5.68 -27.59 27.84
CA ARG A 318 -6.92 -28.11 28.44
C ARG A 318 -6.66 -29.28 29.40
N ASP A 319 -5.81 -30.23 29.01
CA ASP A 319 -5.54 -31.42 29.82
C ASP A 319 -4.80 -31.03 31.11
N HIS A 320 -3.82 -30.14 30.99
CA HIS A 320 -3.12 -29.58 32.15
C HIS A 320 -4.06 -28.75 33.05
N MET A 321 -4.97 -27.94 32.48
CA MET A 321 -5.97 -27.21 33.25
C MET A 321 -6.90 -28.15 34.04
N VAL A 322 -7.35 -29.25 33.42
CA VAL A 322 -8.18 -30.25 34.10
C VAL A 322 -7.42 -30.94 35.23
N ALA A 323 -6.15 -31.29 35.01
CA ALA A 323 -5.29 -31.87 36.05
C ALA A 323 -5.08 -30.93 37.23
N ILE A 324 -4.75 -29.65 36.99
CA ILE A 324 -4.60 -28.63 38.05
C ILE A 324 -5.90 -28.50 38.85
N ARG A 325 -7.05 -28.38 38.17
CA ARG A 325 -8.35 -28.27 38.85
C ARG A 325 -8.68 -29.48 39.70
N LYS A 326 -8.31 -30.68 39.22
CA LYS A 326 -8.50 -31.92 39.97
C LYS A 326 -7.62 -31.93 41.22
N GLU A 327 -6.34 -31.59 41.10
CA GLU A 327 -5.40 -31.55 42.24
C GLU A 327 -5.82 -30.52 43.29
N HIS A 328 -6.22 -29.31 42.90
CA HIS A 328 -6.72 -28.32 43.85
C HIS A 328 -7.99 -28.79 44.57
N ARG A 329 -8.88 -29.48 43.85
CA ARG A 329 -10.08 -30.09 44.44
C ARG A 329 -9.72 -31.19 45.43
N ASP A 330 -8.81 -32.09 45.06
CA ASP A 330 -8.40 -33.23 45.87
C ASP A 330 -7.61 -32.78 47.12
N ASN A 331 -6.87 -31.67 47.02
CA ASN A 331 -6.10 -31.07 48.11
C ASN A 331 -6.85 -30.00 48.92
N GLY A 332 -8.13 -29.72 48.60
CA GLY A 332 -8.94 -28.69 49.28
C GLY A 332 -8.41 -27.26 49.14
N GLN A 333 -7.59 -26.98 48.11
CA GLN A 333 -7.00 -25.67 47.88
C GLN A 333 -7.88 -24.80 46.97
N PRO A 334 -7.96 -23.47 47.21
CA PRO A 334 -8.66 -22.57 46.30
C PRO A 334 -8.00 -22.59 44.92
N LEU A 335 -8.81 -22.41 43.87
CA LEU A 335 -8.29 -22.35 42.51
C LEU A 335 -7.49 -21.04 42.31
N PRO A 336 -6.35 -21.09 41.61
CA PRO A 336 -5.64 -19.89 41.19
C PRO A 336 -6.53 -18.93 40.40
N SER A 337 -6.20 -17.64 40.44
CA SER A 337 -6.83 -16.63 39.59
C SER A 337 -6.65 -16.99 38.11
N GLY A 338 -7.48 -16.42 37.22
CA GLY A 338 -7.45 -16.73 35.79
C GLY A 338 -6.03 -16.61 35.20
N TYR A 339 -5.34 -15.50 35.46
CA TYR A 339 -3.99 -15.26 34.97
C TYR A 339 -2.95 -16.21 35.59
N GLN A 340 -3.00 -16.43 36.91
CA GLN A 340 -2.10 -17.37 37.60
C GLN A 340 -2.28 -18.81 37.13
N MET A 341 -3.52 -19.23 36.85
CA MET A 341 -3.84 -20.53 36.26
C MET A 341 -3.14 -20.69 34.90
N GLN A 342 -3.12 -19.66 34.06
CA GLN A 342 -2.45 -19.72 32.76
C GLN A 342 -0.93 -19.90 32.89
N ARG A 343 -0.30 -19.18 33.84
CA ARG A 343 1.12 -19.32 34.14
C ARG A 343 1.45 -20.71 34.66
N GLU A 344 0.60 -21.28 35.51
CA GLU A 344 0.81 -22.62 36.07
C GLU A 344 0.65 -23.72 35.00
N ILE A 345 -0.33 -23.60 34.09
CA ILE A 345 -0.46 -24.49 32.92
C ILE A 345 0.83 -24.48 32.11
N THR A 346 1.38 -23.31 31.82
CA THR A 346 2.62 -23.14 31.06
C THR A 346 3.82 -23.76 31.77
N ARG A 347 3.95 -23.59 33.10
CA ARG A 347 5.00 -24.27 33.88
C ARG A 347 4.91 -25.79 33.76
N ARG A 348 3.70 -26.36 33.77
CA ARG A 348 3.50 -27.82 33.64
C ARG A 348 3.84 -28.34 32.26
N ILE A 349 3.43 -27.65 31.20
CA ILE A 349 3.83 -27.99 29.82
C ILE A 349 5.35 -27.98 29.72
N SER A 350 5.98 -26.97 30.30
CA SER A 350 7.44 -26.81 30.25
C SER A 350 8.21 -27.93 30.93
N ARG A 351 7.69 -28.44 32.06
CA ARG A 351 8.23 -29.60 32.77
C ARG A 351 8.00 -30.91 32.00
N ALA A 352 6.90 -31.03 31.27
CA ALA A 352 6.53 -32.25 30.57
C ALA A 352 7.24 -32.45 29.22
N GLU A 353 7.52 -31.38 28.47
CA GLU A 353 8.03 -31.49 27.09
C GLU A 353 9.58 -31.50 26.95
N GLY A 354 10.32 -31.24 28.04
CA GLY A 354 11.79 -31.16 28.02
C GLY A 354 12.34 -29.98 27.19
N GLN A 355 13.64 -29.68 27.29
CA GLN A 355 14.25 -28.64 26.45
C GLN A 355 14.42 -29.16 25.01
N ARG A 356 13.87 -28.43 24.03
CA ARG A 356 14.04 -28.69 22.60
C ARG A 356 14.73 -27.52 21.93
N ALA A 357 15.31 -27.77 20.75
CA ALA A 357 15.79 -26.73 19.87
C ALA A 357 14.58 -25.87 19.42
N GLY A 358 14.62 -24.55 19.69
CA GLY A 358 13.48 -23.65 19.51
C GLY A 358 13.29 -23.15 18.07
N PHE A 359 12.49 -22.11 17.88
CA PHE A 359 12.50 -21.33 16.64
C PHE A 359 12.30 -19.86 16.94
N TRP A 360 12.81 -19.02 16.04
CA TRP A 360 12.67 -17.58 16.17
C TRP A 360 11.43 -17.09 15.42
N VAL A 361 10.60 -16.30 16.09
CA VAL A 361 9.44 -15.63 15.51
C VAL A 361 9.53 -14.13 15.73
N SER A 362 9.36 -13.38 14.66
CA SER A 362 9.25 -11.92 14.69
C SER A 362 7.78 -11.55 14.67
N ILE A 363 7.35 -10.80 15.70
CA ILE A 363 5.95 -10.39 15.87
C ILE A 363 5.87 -8.87 15.73
N SER A 364 4.97 -8.43 14.87
CA SER A 364 4.70 -7.02 14.62
C SER A 364 3.20 -6.81 14.46
N GLY A 365 2.73 -5.59 14.55
CA GLY A 365 1.33 -5.28 14.41
C GLY A 365 1.03 -3.87 13.93
N LYS A 366 -0.26 -3.63 13.68
CA LYS A 366 -0.80 -2.32 13.31
C LYS A 366 -2.16 -2.11 13.96
N PHE A 367 -2.50 -0.86 14.23
CA PHE A 367 -3.79 -0.45 14.75
C PHE A 367 -4.59 0.25 13.65
N HIS A 368 -5.79 -0.23 13.35
CA HIS A 368 -6.62 0.39 12.32
C HIS A 368 -8.10 0.15 12.58
N GLY A 369 -8.88 1.24 12.58
CA GLY A 369 -10.34 1.17 12.68
C GLY A 369 -10.84 0.50 13.96
N GLY A 370 -10.20 0.75 15.11
CA GLY A 370 -10.54 0.11 16.38
C GLY A 370 -10.06 -1.33 16.53
N LYS A 371 -9.27 -1.84 15.57
CA LYS A 371 -8.71 -3.19 15.60
C LYS A 371 -7.20 -3.21 15.70
N ALA A 372 -6.67 -4.22 16.37
CA ALA A 372 -5.25 -4.57 16.35
C ALA A 372 -5.02 -5.77 15.42
N TYR A 373 -4.03 -5.67 14.55
CA TYR A 373 -3.61 -6.75 13.67
C TYR A 373 -2.22 -7.21 14.07
N LEU A 374 -2.02 -8.50 14.32
CA LEU A 374 -0.70 -9.09 14.59
C LEU A 374 -0.22 -9.92 13.39
N PHE A 375 1.06 -9.82 13.09
CA PHE A 375 1.76 -10.46 11.99
C PHE A 375 2.92 -11.27 12.54
N PHE A 376 2.96 -12.56 12.19
CA PHE A 376 3.96 -13.51 12.66
C PHE A 376 4.85 -13.94 11.50
N ASN A 377 6.16 -13.77 11.66
CA ASN A 377 7.14 -14.13 10.65
C ASN A 377 8.20 -15.06 11.25
N ARG A 378 8.56 -16.11 10.53
CA ARG A 378 9.69 -16.97 10.91
C ARG A 378 11.00 -16.21 10.68
N ASP A 379 11.84 -16.10 11.70
CA ASP A 379 13.11 -15.36 11.61
C ASP A 379 14.31 -16.28 11.87
N GLY A 380 14.43 -17.31 11.02
CA GLY A 380 15.50 -18.32 11.06
C GLY A 380 15.11 -19.63 11.75
N ASP A 381 15.94 -20.65 11.54
CA ASP A 381 15.76 -21.98 12.13
C ASP A 381 16.65 -22.12 13.37
N ALA A 382 16.06 -22.36 14.55
CA ALA A 382 16.81 -22.75 15.74
C ALA A 382 16.71 -24.27 15.95
N GLY A 383 17.13 -25.05 14.96
CA GLY A 383 17.36 -26.50 15.10
C GLY A 383 16.18 -27.41 14.75
N GLN A 384 16.49 -28.70 14.62
CA GLN A 384 15.55 -29.75 14.19
C GLN A 384 14.50 -30.00 15.28
N GLY A 385 13.21 -29.85 14.94
CA GLY A 385 12.09 -30.21 15.83
C GLY A 385 10.78 -29.45 15.62
N PHE A 386 10.84 -28.24 15.07
CA PHE A 386 9.67 -27.41 14.75
C PHE A 386 9.36 -27.42 13.25
N VAL A 387 8.07 -27.48 12.91
CA VAL A 387 7.56 -27.59 11.54
C VAL A 387 6.99 -26.25 11.07
N LYS A 388 6.82 -26.04 9.76
CA LYS A 388 6.36 -24.74 9.20
C LYS A 388 4.99 -24.34 9.76
N GLU A 389 4.19 -25.32 10.15
CA GLU A 389 2.82 -25.21 10.64
C GLU A 389 2.71 -24.67 12.07
N ASP A 390 3.82 -24.63 12.84
CA ASP A 390 3.80 -24.17 14.24
C ASP A 390 3.44 -22.68 14.38
N ILE A 391 3.80 -21.84 13.41
CA ILE A 391 3.47 -20.41 13.41
C ILE A 391 1.96 -20.19 13.18
N PRO A 392 1.32 -20.81 12.17
CA PRO A 392 -0.14 -20.85 12.05
C PRO A 392 -0.86 -21.27 13.33
N PHE A 393 -0.39 -22.32 14.01
CA PHE A 393 -1.03 -22.76 15.26
C PHE A 393 -0.87 -21.77 16.40
N LEU A 394 0.30 -21.14 16.55
CA LEU A 394 0.51 -20.07 17.53
C LEU A 394 -0.42 -18.88 17.27
N ALA A 395 -0.51 -18.45 16.02
CA ALA A 395 -1.41 -17.36 15.63
C ALA A 395 -2.88 -17.73 15.86
N GLN A 396 -3.30 -18.94 15.49
CA GLN A 396 -4.67 -19.40 15.76
C GLN A 396 -4.97 -19.44 17.26
N PHE A 397 -4.01 -19.90 18.08
CA PHE A 397 -4.16 -19.88 19.53
C PHE A 397 -4.36 -18.47 20.06
N LEU A 398 -3.54 -17.51 19.61
CA LEU A 398 -3.66 -16.11 20.02
C LEU A 398 -4.97 -15.50 19.51
N GLN A 399 -5.37 -15.75 18.27
CA GLN A 399 -6.66 -15.32 17.70
C GLN A 399 -7.85 -15.68 18.60
N HIS A 400 -7.86 -16.89 19.18
CA HIS A 400 -8.95 -17.36 20.02
C HIS A 400 -8.79 -17.01 21.51
N SER A 401 -7.57 -17.01 22.02
CA SER A 401 -7.31 -16.93 23.47
C SER A 401 -6.98 -15.52 23.94
N LEU A 402 -6.46 -14.67 23.07
CA LEU A 402 -5.96 -13.35 23.44
C LEU A 402 -7.03 -12.46 24.10
N PRO A 403 -8.28 -12.35 23.61
CA PRO A 403 -9.27 -11.49 24.27
C PRO A 403 -9.53 -11.89 25.73
N LYS A 404 -9.58 -13.21 25.99
CA LYS A 404 -9.75 -13.74 27.35
C LYS A 404 -8.51 -13.50 28.20
N LEU A 405 -7.31 -13.76 27.67
CA LEU A 405 -6.05 -13.54 28.38
C LEU A 405 -5.84 -12.07 28.72
N MET A 406 -6.20 -11.14 27.82
CA MET A 406 -6.14 -9.70 28.06
C MET A 406 -7.08 -9.27 29.19
N ALA A 407 -8.28 -9.84 29.27
CA ALA A 407 -9.18 -9.62 30.40
C ALA A 407 -8.61 -10.16 31.72
N GLU A 408 -7.97 -11.33 31.69
CA GLU A 408 -7.31 -11.93 32.86
C GLU A 408 -6.10 -11.10 33.33
N VAL A 409 -5.29 -10.55 32.42
CA VAL A 409 -4.17 -9.63 32.74
C VAL A 409 -4.68 -8.38 33.46
N ARG A 410 -5.75 -7.76 32.95
CA ARG A 410 -6.33 -6.56 33.57
C ARG A 410 -6.90 -6.83 34.96
N ALA A 411 -7.52 -7.99 35.15
CA ALA A 411 -8.04 -8.40 36.44
C ALA A 411 -6.91 -8.65 37.46
N ASP A 412 -5.76 -9.14 37.01
CA ASP A 412 -4.55 -9.32 37.82
C ASP A 412 -3.94 -7.97 38.22
N GLU A 413 -3.86 -7.01 37.29
CA GLU A 413 -3.35 -5.65 37.54
C GLU A 413 -4.26 -4.81 38.44
N ALA A 414 -5.57 -5.08 38.43
CA ALA A 414 -6.53 -4.40 39.29
C ALA A 414 -6.64 -5.03 40.69
N ALA A 415 -6.01 -6.20 40.92
CA ALA A 415 -6.00 -6.82 42.24
C ALA A 415 -5.08 -6.01 43.17
N PRO A 416 -5.52 -5.67 44.40
CA PRO A 416 -4.65 -4.99 45.36
C PRO A 416 -3.45 -5.89 45.66
N GLU A 417 -2.24 -5.31 45.61
CA GLU A 417 -1.04 -6.02 46.07
C GLU A 417 -1.28 -6.48 47.52
N PRO A 418 -0.99 -7.74 47.86
CA PRO A 418 -1.04 -8.17 49.25
C PRO A 418 -0.05 -7.29 50.03
N MET A 419 -0.56 -6.52 50.99
CA MET A 419 0.30 -5.85 51.97
C MET A 419 1.19 -6.94 52.57
N GLU A 420 2.50 -6.82 52.35
CA GLU A 420 3.48 -7.65 53.03
C GLU A 420 3.27 -7.47 54.54
N GLU A 421 2.82 -8.53 55.22
CA GLU A 421 2.76 -8.62 56.69
C GLU A 421 4.14 -8.89 57.31
#